data_AF-A0A8T8CBK6-F1
#
_entry.id   AF-A0A8T8CBK6-F1
#
_cell.length_a   1.000
_cell.length_b   1.000
_cell.length_c   1.000
_cell.angle_alpha   90.00
_cell.angle_beta   90.00
_cell.angle_gamma   90.00
#
_symmetry.space_group_name_H-M   'P 1'
#
loop_
_entity.id
_entity.type
_entity.pdbx_description
1 polymer ?
#
loop_
_entity_poly.entity_id
_entity_poly.type
_entity_poly.pdbx_seq_one_letter_code
_entity_poly.pdbx_strand_id
1 'polypeptide(L)' 'MRRSKNVAVSKIAAYAEDPHKFVGAGGGAYNNRLAKMGTAAHSRIGAGPSKGIFIALVLVAIAALLYLKVIKL' A
#
# COMPACT_ATOMS: atom_id res chain seq x y z
N MET A 1 -7.85 2.80 -27.38
CA MET A 1 -7.67 2.81 -25.91
C MET A 1 -9.03 2.75 -25.23
N ARG A 2 -9.28 1.77 -24.35
CA ARG A 2 -10.53 1.72 -23.56
C ARG A 2 -10.55 2.93 -22.61
N ARG A 3 -11.54 3.83 -22.76
CA ARG A 3 -11.80 4.89 -21.77
C ARG A 3 -12.23 4.21 -20.46
N SER A 4 -11.38 4.28 -19.45
CA SER A 4 -11.78 3.96 -18.07
C SER A 4 -12.74 5.05 -17.60
N LYS A 5 -13.89 4.66 -17.01
CA LYS A 5 -14.79 5.61 -16.35
C LYS A 5 -14.21 6.15 -15.04
N ASN A 6 -13.19 5.48 -14.50
CA ASN A 6 -12.54 5.83 -13.25
C ASN A 6 -11.20 6.51 -13.54
N VAL A 7 -11.03 7.72 -13.02
CA VAL A 7 -9.78 8.47 -13.04
C VAL A 7 -9.20 8.43 -11.63
N ALA A 8 -7.94 8.02 -11.51
CA ALA A 8 -7.27 8.05 -10.22
C ALA A 8 -7.10 9.50 -9.73
N VAL A 9 -7.36 9.74 -8.45
CA VAL A 9 -7.21 11.08 -7.83
C VAL A 9 -5.80 11.64 -8.04
N SER A 10 -4.78 10.78 -8.02
CA SER A 10 -3.40 11.16 -8.31
C SER A 10 -3.20 11.74 -9.72
N LYS A 11 -3.98 11.30 -10.72
CA LYS A 11 -3.94 11.88 -12.07
C LYS A 11 -4.58 13.27 -12.12
N ILE A 12 -5.66 13.48 -11.36
CA ILE A 12 -6.31 14.78 -11.26
C ILE A 12 -5.37 15.77 -10.58
N ALA A 13 -4.76 15.37 -9.46
CA ALA A 13 -3.78 16.18 -8.74
C ALA A 13 -2.56 16.52 -9.62
N ALA A 14 -1.99 15.54 -10.33
CA ALA A 14 -0.85 15.78 -11.20
C ALA A 14 -1.17 16.71 -12.38
N TYR A 15 -2.38 16.60 -12.96
CA TYR A 15 -2.84 17.52 -14.00
C TYR A 15 -3.05 18.94 -13.45
N ALA A 16 -3.60 19.08 -12.24
CA ALA A 16 -3.82 20.37 -11.58
C ALA A 16 -2.51 21.06 -11.19
N GLU A 17 -1.46 20.31 -10.87
CA GLU A 17 -0.12 20.83 -10.55
C GLU A 17 0.58 21.40 -11.80
N ASP A 18 0.66 20.63 -12.88
CA ASP A 18 1.30 21.05 -14.14
C ASP A 18 0.70 20.29 -15.35
N PRO A 19 -0.25 20.91 -16.07
CA PRO A 19 -0.90 20.30 -17.22
C PRO A 19 0.07 19.92 -18.35
N HIS A 20 1.10 20.75 -18.59
CA HIS A 20 2.04 20.54 -19.69
C HIS A 20 2.93 19.32 -19.42
N LYS A 21 3.45 19.19 -18.20
CA LYS A 21 4.23 18.00 -17.81
C LYS A 21 3.35 16.74 -17.76
N PHE A 22 2.11 16.83 -17.29
CA PHE A 22 1.20 15.70 -17.24
C PHE A 22 0.89 15.16 -18.65
N VAL A 23 0.56 16.05 -19.60
CA VAL A 23 0.30 15.66 -21.00
C VAL A 23 1.57 15.11 -21.65
N GLY A 24 2.72 15.76 -21.43
CA GLY A 24 4.02 15.27 -21.92
C GLY A 24 4.41 13.90 -21.38
N ALA A 25 3.96 13.54 -20.18
CA ALA A 25 4.15 12.22 -19.58
C ALA A 25 3.04 11.20 -19.92
N GLY A 26 2.13 11.51 -20.84
CA GLY A 26 1.03 10.62 -21.23
C GLY A 26 0.02 10.36 -20.11
N GLY A 27 -0.10 11.29 -19.16
CA GLY A 27 -0.93 11.15 -17.96
C GLY A 27 -0.40 10.11 -16.95
N GLY A 28 0.91 9.83 -17.02
CA GLY A 28 1.67 9.08 -16.04
C GLY A 28 2.48 9.98 -15.10
N ALA A 29 3.40 9.40 -14.34
CA ALA A 29 4.32 10.16 -13.51
C ALA A 29 5.38 10.85 -14.40
N TYR A 30 5.51 12.17 -14.30
CA TYR A 30 6.55 12.90 -15.04
C TYR A 30 7.97 12.53 -14.57
N ASN A 31 8.12 12.13 -13.30
CA ASN A 31 9.37 11.59 -12.75
C ASN A 31 9.17 10.17 -12.21
N ASN A 32 9.44 9.18 -13.06
CA ASN A 32 9.30 7.76 -12.74
C ASN A 32 10.19 7.32 -11.56
N ARG A 33 11.35 7.96 -11.35
CA ARG A 33 12.23 7.63 -10.23
C ARG A 33 11.58 7.99 -8.89
N LEU A 34 11.03 9.19 -8.77
CA LEU A 34 10.35 9.64 -7.56
C LEU A 34 9.08 8.83 -7.30
N ALA A 35 8.30 8.54 -8.34
CA ALA A 35 7.11 7.69 -8.21
C ALA A 35 7.46 6.28 -7.70
N LYS A 36 8.57 5.70 -8.19
CA LYS A 36 9.07 4.40 -7.71
C LYS A 36 9.55 4.46 -6.26
N MET A 37 10.24 5.54 -5.88
CA MET A 37 10.67 5.75 -4.49
C MET A 37 9.48 5.90 -3.54
N GLY A 38 8.48 6.70 -3.91
CA GLY A 38 7.24 6.86 -3.14
C GLY A 38 6.48 5.55 -2.98
N THR A 39 6.34 4.79 -4.07
CA THR A 39 5.72 3.44 -4.03
C THR A 39 6.50 2.49 -3.12
N ALA A 40 7.84 2.50 -3.18
CA ALA A 40 8.67 1.67 -2.31
C ALA A 40 8.53 2.06 -0.83
N ALA A 41 8.45 3.35 -0.51
CA ALA A 41 8.22 3.83 0.84
C ALA A 41 6.83 3.40 1.37
N HIS A 42 5.77 3.58 0.56
CA HIS A 42 4.43 3.10 0.89
C HIS A 42 4.39 1.59 1.09
N SER A 43 5.11 0.82 0.25
CA SER A 43 5.20 -0.63 0.39
C SER A 43 5.93 -1.06 1.65
N ARG A 44 6.91 -0.29 2.13
CA ARG A 44 7.63 -0.58 3.39
C ARG A 44 6.78 -0.25 4.61
N ILE A 45 6.05 0.85 4.58
CA ILE A 45 5.19 1.27 5.71
C ILE A 45 3.94 0.39 5.78
N GLY A 46 3.36 0.02 4.64
CA GLY A 46 2.23 -0.90 4.54
C GLY A 46 2.61 -2.38 4.69
N ALA A 47 3.90 -2.70 4.77
CA ALA A 47 4.35 -4.05 5.08
C ALA A 47 4.07 -4.32 6.56
N GLY A 48 2.88 -4.85 6.84
CA GLY A 48 2.60 -5.50 8.11
C GLY A 48 3.60 -6.62 8.40
N PRO A 49 3.61 -7.16 9.63
CA PRO A 49 4.46 -8.29 9.96
C PRO A 49 4.29 -9.40 8.93
N SER A 50 5.38 -10.09 8.60
CA SER A 50 5.30 -11.21 7.66
C SER A 50 4.21 -12.18 8.11
N LYS A 51 3.52 -12.82 7.16
CA LYS A 51 2.44 -13.76 7.50
C LYS A 51 2.88 -14.79 8.55
N GLY A 52 4.14 -15.23 8.48
CA GLY A 52 4.74 -16.13 9.47
C GLY A 52 4.88 -15.52 10.86
N ILE A 53 5.38 -14.28 10.98
CA ILE A 53 5.46 -13.58 12.27
C ILE A 53 4.07 -13.37 12.86
N PHE A 54 3.08 -13.00 12.04
CA PHE A 54 1.71 -12.84 12.49
C PHE A 54 1.14 -14.16 13.04
N ILE A 55 1.30 -15.28 12.31
CA ILE A 55 0.85 -16.60 12.78
C ILE A 55 1.54 -16.99 14.09
N ALA A 56 2.86 -16.77 14.20
CA ALA A 56 3.60 -17.08 15.41
C ALA A 56 3.06 -16.28 16.62
N LEU A 57 2.81 -14.99 16.45
CA LEU A 57 2.23 -14.14 17.50
C LEU A 57 0.83 -14.62 17.92
N VAL A 58 -0.01 -15.01 16.97
CA VAL A 58 -1.36 -15.54 17.24
C VAL A 58 -1.28 -16.84 18.03
N LEU A 59 -0.41 -17.78 17.62
CA LEU A 59 -0.25 -19.06 18.32
C LEU A 59 0.26 -18.86 19.75
N VAL A 60 1.23 -17.97 19.95
CA VAL A 60 1.75 -17.62 21.28
C VAL A 60 0.64 -17.02 22.15
N ALA A 61 -0.16 -16.12 21.60
CA ALA A 61 -1.29 -15.53 22.31
C ALA A 61 -2.34 -16.58 22.71
N ILE A 62 -2.71 -17.48 21.80
CA ILE A 62 -3.65 -18.58 22.09
C ILE A 62 -3.08 -19.51 23.18
N ALA A 63 -1.81 -19.90 23.07
CA ALA A 63 -1.15 -20.75 24.06
C ALA A 63 -1.13 -20.09 25.45
N ALA A 64 -0.84 -18.79 25.53
CA ALA A 64 -0.88 -18.03 26.78
C ALA A 64 -2.30 -17.99 27.40
N LEU A 65 -3.33 -17.79 26.56
CA LEU A 65 -4.73 -17.76 27.01
C LEU A 65 -5.21 -19.11 27.53
N LEU A 66 -4.77 -20.21 26.91
CA LEU A 66 -5.02 -21.57 27.39
C LEU A 66 -4.28 -21.84 28.70
N TYR A 67 -3.00 -21.45 28.81
CA TYR A 67 -2.20 -21.61 30.03
C TYR A 67 -2.81 -20.87 31.22
N LEU A 68 -3.29 -19.66 31.01
CA LEU A 68 -3.97 -18.84 32.02
C LEU A 68 -5.44 -19.27 32.27
N LYS A 69 -5.93 -20.31 31.58
CA LYS A 69 -7.32 -20.81 31.66
C LYS A 69 -8.39 -19.75 31.38
N VAL A 70 -8.04 -18.71 30.62
CA VAL A 70 -9.00 -17.68 30.18
C VAL A 70 -9.99 -18.26 29.19
N ILE A 71 -9.55 -19.23 28.39
CA ILE A 71 -10.34 -19.90 27.37
C ILE A 71 -10.13 -21.42 27.55
N LYS A 72 -11.15 -22.23 27.27
CA LYS A 72 -11.08 -23.69 27.28
C LYS A 72 -11.19 -24.21 25.85
N LEU A 73 -10.43 -25.27 25.55
CA LEU A 73 -10.47 -25.96 24.26
C LEU A 73 -11.70 -26.87 24.18
#